data_AF-A0A8K0DBC8-F1
#
_entry.id   AF-A0A8K0DBC8-F1
#
_cell.length_a   1.000
_cell.length_b   1.000
_cell.length_c   1.000
_cell.angle_alpha   90.00
_cell.angle_beta   90.00
_cell.angle_gamma   90.00
#
_symmetry.space_group_name_H-M   'P 1'
#
loop_
_entity.id
_entity.type
_entity.pdbx_description
1 polymer ?
#
loop_
_entity_poly.entity_id
_entity_poly.type
_entity_poly.pdbx_seq_one_letter_code
_entity_poly.pdbx_strand_id
1 'polypeptide(L)'
;MVLFEQRYTQGNKCLISMPNVIIHLILVESAHIGAGREDGEKWSDKDKAKLFADHLAVTFTPNDDEVDDEIARHLSNIPPNLPPIKSFTATELQQDIDLLNTRKASGIDKVTAKMLKELPKKGMTFPLFLFNALLRLNYWPKQLKDAEI
;
A
#
# COMPACT_ATOMS: atom_id res chain seq x y z
N MET A 1 2.69 -15.65 3.69
CA MET A 1 3.48 -14.93 4.71
C MET A 1 3.91 -13.62 4.08
N VAL A 2 3.13 -12.55 4.27
CA VAL A 2 3.36 -11.26 3.60
C VAL A 2 4.47 -10.53 4.35
N LEU A 3 5.57 -10.26 3.67
CA LEU A 3 6.74 -9.56 4.21
C LEU A 3 6.36 -8.13 4.59
N PHE A 4 6.57 -7.80 5.86
CA PHE A 4 6.74 -6.43 6.32
C PHE A 4 7.92 -5.81 5.57
N GLU A 5 7.69 -4.79 4.73
CA GLU A 5 8.75 -3.94 4.24
C GLU A 5 9.47 -3.30 5.44
N GLN A 6 10.70 -3.75 5.70
CA GLN A 6 11.61 -3.01 6.57
C GLN A 6 11.98 -1.71 5.87
N ARG A 7 11.60 -0.58 6.46
CA ARG A 7 12.04 0.74 6.04
C ARG A 7 13.55 0.88 6.27
N TYR A 8 14.32 0.82 5.19
CA TYR A 8 15.67 1.36 5.17
C TYR A 8 15.61 2.85 4.81
N THR A 9 15.91 3.71 5.77
CA THR A 9 16.11 5.15 5.56
C THR A 9 17.53 5.40 5.08
N GLN A 10 17.67 5.81 3.82
CA GLN A 10 18.85 6.54 3.33
C GLN A 10 18.34 7.83 2.69
N GLY A 11 18.70 8.98 3.30
CA GLY A 11 18.64 10.32 2.70
C GLY A 11 17.26 10.84 2.28
N ASN A 12 16.70 11.76 3.08
CA ASN A 12 15.75 12.81 2.70
C ASN A 12 14.91 12.55 1.43
N LYS A 13 13.88 11.71 1.55
CA LYS A 13 12.58 11.74 0.84
C LYS A 13 11.77 10.51 1.28
N CYS A 14 10.86 10.69 2.23
CA CYS A 14 9.83 9.68 2.50
C CYS A 14 8.70 9.89 1.48
N LEU A 15 8.90 9.36 0.27
CA LEU A 15 7.80 9.14 -0.67
C LEU A 15 7.30 7.74 -0.39
N ILE A 16 6.03 7.66 -0.03
CA ILE A 16 5.25 6.44 0.08
C ILE A 16 5.33 5.81 -1.31
N SER A 17 6.24 4.85 -1.48
CA SER A 17 6.44 4.11 -2.73
C SER A 17 5.22 3.23 -2.94
N MET A 18 4.17 3.81 -3.54
CA MET A 18 3.24 3.03 -4.35
C MET A 18 4.10 2.20 -5.32
N PRO A 19 3.77 0.93 -5.60
CA PRO A 19 4.52 0.14 -6.57
C PRO A 19 4.65 0.98 -7.84
N ASN A 20 5.90 1.13 -8.26
CA ASN A 20 6.36 2.03 -9.32
C ASN A 20 5.52 1.92 -10.60
N VAL A 21 4.83 0.79 -10.78
CA VAL A 21 3.88 0.47 -11.83
C VAL A 21 2.76 1.51 -11.96
N ILE A 22 2.12 2.00 -10.88
CA ILE A 22 0.95 2.90 -11.01
C ILE A 22 1.37 4.33 -11.41
N ILE A 23 2.50 4.82 -10.89
CA ILE A 23 3.00 6.16 -11.23
C ILE A 23 3.64 6.15 -12.63
N HIS A 24 4.32 5.07 -13.02
CA HIS A 24 4.74 4.88 -14.41
C HIS A 24 3.53 4.73 -15.34
N LEU A 25 2.45 4.06 -14.94
CA LEU A 25 1.24 3.96 -15.75
C LEU A 25 0.63 5.33 -15.97
N ILE A 26 0.44 6.15 -14.92
CA ILE A 26 -0.10 7.51 -15.07
C ILE A 26 0.80 8.43 -15.92
N LEU A 27 2.13 8.31 -15.80
CA LEU A 27 3.07 9.15 -16.57
C LEU A 27 3.27 8.68 -18.02
N VAL A 28 3.24 7.37 -18.29
CA VAL A 28 3.29 6.80 -19.66
C VAL A 28 1.94 7.00 -20.36
N GLU A 29 0.83 6.92 -19.64
CA GLU A 29 -0.52 7.06 -20.20
C GLU A 29 -0.89 8.54 -20.46
N SER A 30 -0.29 9.49 -19.74
CA SER A 30 -0.34 10.92 -20.09
C SER A 30 0.33 11.23 -21.43
N ALA A 31 1.33 10.44 -21.84
CA ALA A 31 2.02 10.61 -23.13
C ALA A 31 1.21 10.03 -24.30
N HIS A 32 0.45 8.94 -24.09
CA HIS A 32 -0.40 8.35 -25.13
C HIS A 32 -1.80 8.99 -25.24
N ILE A 33 -2.38 9.49 -24.15
CA ILE A 33 -3.69 10.20 -24.21
C ILE A 33 -3.54 11.59 -24.87
N GLY A 34 -2.35 12.20 -24.79
CA GLY A 34 -2.02 13.46 -25.46
C GLY A 34 -1.54 13.32 -26.90
N ALA A 35 -1.19 12.10 -27.34
CA ALA A 35 -0.78 11.85 -28.71
C ALA A 35 -2.04 11.78 -29.59
N GLY A 36 -2.19 12.79 -30.45
CA GLY A 36 -3.09 12.68 -31.60
C GLY A 36 -2.87 11.35 -32.30
N ARG A 37 -3.94 10.78 -32.83
CA ARG A 37 -3.92 9.58 -33.64
C ARG A 37 -2.87 9.80 -34.76
N GLU A 38 -2.11 8.77 -35.16
CA GLU A 38 -0.94 8.94 -36.07
C GLU A 38 -1.32 9.59 -37.42
N ASP A 39 -2.61 9.57 -37.75
CA ASP A 39 -3.27 10.20 -38.91
C ASP A 39 -3.60 11.70 -38.73
N GLY A 40 -3.30 12.30 -37.57
CA GLY A 40 -3.60 13.70 -37.25
C GLY A 40 -5.07 13.96 -36.87
N GLU A 41 -5.90 12.92 -36.75
CA GLU A 41 -7.31 13.06 -36.39
C GLU A 41 -7.51 13.15 -34.87
N LYS A 42 -8.42 14.04 -34.45
CA LYS A 42 -8.75 14.21 -33.03
C LYS A 42 -9.52 12.99 -32.52
N TRP A 43 -9.10 12.45 -31.39
CA TRP A 43 -9.79 11.34 -30.72
C TRP A 43 -11.23 11.70 -30.37
N SER A 44 -12.18 10.85 -30.80
CA SER A 44 -13.56 10.90 -30.31
C SER A 44 -13.64 10.38 -28.87
N ASP A 45 -14.61 10.86 -28.09
CA ASP A 45 -14.84 10.36 -26.73
C ASP A 45 -15.15 8.85 -26.72
N LYS A 46 -15.75 8.33 -27.79
CA LYS A 46 -15.98 6.88 -27.97
C LYS A 46 -14.67 6.10 -28.13
N ASP A 47 -13.72 6.64 -28.87
CA ASP A 47 -12.43 5.97 -29.11
C ASP A 47 -11.61 5.92 -27.82
N LYS A 48 -11.63 7.02 -27.04
CA LYS A 48 -10.99 7.06 -25.72
C LYS A 48 -11.63 6.04 -24.79
N ALA A 49 -12.96 6.04 -24.71
CA ALA A 49 -13.70 5.10 -23.86
C ALA A 49 -13.39 3.64 -24.23
N LYS A 50 -13.28 3.34 -25.53
CA LYS A 50 -12.93 2.01 -26.01
C LYS A 50 -11.48 1.64 -25.64
N LEU A 51 -10.52 2.53 -25.86
CA LEU A 51 -9.13 2.28 -25.47
C LEU A 51 -9.00 2.00 -23.98
N PHE A 52 -9.69 2.79 -23.14
CA PHE A 52 -9.73 2.54 -21.70
C PHE A 52 -10.37 1.19 -21.37
N ALA A 53 -11.49 0.83 -22.00
CA ALA A 53 -12.14 -0.45 -21.78
C ALA A 53 -11.23 -1.63 -22.18
N ASP A 54 -10.58 -1.54 -23.33
CA ASP A 54 -9.65 -2.55 -23.85
C ASP A 54 -8.42 -2.68 -22.92
N HIS A 55 -7.87 -1.56 -22.45
CA HIS A 55 -6.76 -1.56 -21.51
C HIS A 55 -7.14 -2.20 -20.17
N LEU A 56 -8.25 -1.76 -19.56
CA LEU A 56 -8.71 -2.29 -18.28
C LEU A 56 -9.05 -3.78 -18.36
N ALA A 57 -9.59 -4.24 -19.50
CA ALA A 57 -9.87 -5.66 -19.72
C ALA A 57 -8.59 -6.52 -19.66
N VAL A 58 -7.46 -6.01 -20.16
CA VAL A 58 -6.16 -6.68 -20.07
C VAL A 58 -5.55 -6.53 -18.68
N THR A 59 -5.65 -5.36 -18.05
CA THR A 59 -5.04 -5.12 -16.73
C THR A 59 -5.70 -5.92 -15.61
N PHE A 60 -7.01 -6.16 -15.70
CA PHE A 60 -7.78 -6.93 -14.71
C PHE A 60 -7.88 -8.41 -15.06
N THR A 61 -6.93 -8.97 -15.82
CA THR A 61 -6.78 -10.43 -15.89
C THR A 61 -6.11 -10.94 -14.62
N PRO A 62 -6.53 -12.10 -14.07
CA PRO A 62 -5.82 -12.73 -12.96
C PRO A 62 -4.34 -12.90 -13.30
N ASN A 63 -3.46 -12.56 -12.37
CA ASN A 63 -2.05 -12.89 -12.52
C ASN A 63 -1.92 -14.42 -12.52
N ASP A 64 -1.07 -14.97 -13.37
CA ASP A 64 -0.75 -16.40 -13.29
C ASP A 64 -0.15 -16.67 -11.89
N ASP A 65 -0.60 -17.76 -11.26
CA ASP A 65 -0.14 -18.19 -9.93
C ASP A 65 1.32 -18.72 -9.95
N GLU A 66 2.04 -18.53 -11.07
CA GLU A 66 3.44 -18.89 -11.17
C GLU A 66 4.25 -18.04 -10.18
N VAL A 67 5.02 -18.75 -9.36
CA VAL A 67 5.89 -18.10 -8.38
C VAL A 67 6.97 -17.37 -9.16
N ASP A 68 6.94 -16.04 -9.09
CA ASP A 68 8.00 -15.19 -9.63
C ASP A 68 9.37 -15.68 -9.10
N ASP A 69 10.25 -16.07 -10.01
CA ASP A 69 11.59 -16.58 -9.72
C ASP A 69 12.41 -15.58 -8.90
N GLU A 70 12.14 -14.28 -9.02
CA GLU A 70 12.76 -13.25 -8.20
C GLU A 70 12.29 -13.35 -6.75
N ILE A 71 10.99 -13.55 -6.52
CA ILE A 71 10.41 -13.74 -5.19
C ILE A 71 10.94 -15.02 -4.57
N ALA A 72 10.95 -16.13 -5.32
CA ALA A 72 11.48 -17.41 -4.85
C ALA A 72 12.95 -17.30 -4.40
N ARG A 73 13.77 -16.61 -5.19
CA ARG A 73 15.18 -16.35 -4.90
C ARG A 73 15.36 -15.42 -3.69
N HIS A 74 14.48 -14.44 -3.51
CA HIS A 74 14.53 -13.57 -2.33
C HIS A 74 14.22 -14.35 -1.06
N LEU A 75 13.18 -15.19 -1.10
CA LEU A 75 12.77 -16.03 0.04
C LEU A 75 13.85 -17.05 0.43
N SER A 76 14.56 -17.63 -0.54
CA SER A 76 15.65 -18.58 -0.27
C SER A 76 16.90 -17.93 0.33
N ASN A 77 17.09 -16.63 0.13
CA ASN A 77 18.21 -15.86 0.67
C ASN A 77 17.94 -15.24 2.05
N ILE A 78 16.75 -15.47 2.64
CA ILE A 78 16.43 -14.96 3.97
C ILE A 78 17.31 -15.69 5.01
N PRO A 79 18.13 -14.98 5.80
CA PRO A 79 18.96 -15.61 6.81
C PRO A 79 18.09 -16.32 7.86
N PRO A 80 18.49 -17.52 8.32
CA PRO A 80 17.67 -18.35 9.21
C PRO A 80 17.48 -17.75 10.61
N ASN A 81 18.26 -16.73 10.97
CA ASN A 81 18.22 -16.09 12.27
C ASN A 81 18.12 -14.57 12.12
N LEU A 82 16.90 -14.10 11.86
CA LEU A 82 16.60 -12.68 11.86
C LEU A 82 16.61 -12.14 13.29
N PRO A 83 17.16 -10.94 13.52
CA PRO A 83 17.05 -10.30 14.84
C PRO A 83 15.57 -10.07 15.19
N PRO A 84 15.22 -10.09 16.49
CA PRO A 84 13.86 -9.78 16.93
C PRO A 84 13.40 -8.41 16.42
N ILE A 85 12.13 -8.33 16.01
CA ILE A 85 11.54 -7.07 15.57
C ILE A 85 11.49 -6.11 16.77
N LYS A 86 11.97 -4.88 16.58
CA LYS A 86 11.92 -3.84 17.60
C LYS A 86 10.47 -3.45 17.91
N SER A 87 10.15 -3.34 19.19
CA SER A 87 8.88 -2.82 19.67
C SER A 87 8.72 -1.35 19.34
N PHE A 88 7.49 -0.92 19.10
CA PHE A 88 7.13 0.49 19.01
C PHE A 88 7.17 1.18 20.36
N THR A 89 7.51 2.47 20.34
CA THR A 89 7.40 3.39 21.46
C THR A 89 6.10 4.21 21.38
N ALA A 90 5.65 4.76 22.51
CA ALA A 90 4.47 5.63 22.53
C ALA A 90 4.65 6.88 21.65
N THR A 91 5.87 7.41 21.57
CA THR A 91 6.20 8.58 20.77
C THR A 91 6.10 8.29 19.27
N GLU A 92 6.68 7.18 18.82
CA GLU A 92 6.57 6.74 17.41
C GLU A 92 5.11 6.53 17.02
N LEU A 93 4.34 5.85 17.88
CA LEU A 93 2.92 5.63 17.64
C LEU A 93 2.13 6.94 17.54
N GLN A 94 2.42 7.93 18.40
CA GLN A 94 1.77 9.23 18.34
C GLN A 94 2.11 9.97 17.03
N GLN A 95 3.38 9.96 16.63
CA GLN A 95 3.82 10.58 15.38
C GLN A 95 3.11 9.97 14.17
N ASP A 96 2.99 8.64 14.14
CA ASP A 96 2.29 7.93 13.07
C ASP A 96 0.79 8.25 13.04
N ILE A 97 0.16 8.37 14.22
CA ILE A 97 -1.26 8.75 14.33
C ILE A 97 -1.49 10.18 13.84
N ASP A 98 -0.60 11.11 14.15
CA ASP A 98 -0.71 12.50 13.73
C ASP A 98 -0.64 12.64 12.20
N LEU A 99 0.13 11.76 11.54
CA LEU A 99 0.25 11.67 10.08
C LEU A 99 -0.97 11.04 9.39
N LEU A 100 -1.91 10.41 10.13
CA LEU A 100 -3.08 9.79 9.52
C LEU A 100 -4.00 10.81 8.84
N ASN A 101 -4.47 10.49 7.64
CA ASN A 101 -5.46 11.31 6.94
C ASN A 101 -6.87 11.00 7.46
N THR A 102 -7.54 12.01 8.01
CA THR A 102 -8.90 11.90 8.56
C THR A 102 -9.99 11.65 7.52
N ARG A 103 -9.71 11.85 6.23
CA ARG A 103 -10.64 11.57 5.12
C ARG A 103 -10.63 10.11 4.68
N LYS A 104 -9.74 9.26 5.20
CA LYS A 104 -9.73 7.83 4.89
C LYS A 104 -10.91 7.13 5.57
N ALA A 105 -11.55 6.21 4.85
CA ALA A 105 -12.58 5.34 5.41
C ALA A 105 -12.01 4.47 6.54
N SER A 106 -12.86 4.15 7.53
CA SER A 106 -12.51 3.24 8.63
C SER A 106 -12.31 1.80 8.13
N GLY A 107 -11.58 1.01 8.90
CA GLY A 107 -11.49 -0.43 8.69
C GLY A 107 -12.77 -1.17 9.10
N ILE A 108 -12.65 -2.50 9.19
CA ILE A 108 -13.71 -3.42 9.65
C ILE A 108 -14.15 -3.08 11.08
N ASP A 109 -13.18 -2.68 11.91
CA ASP A 109 -13.34 -2.28 13.31
C ASP A 109 -14.06 -0.94 13.51
N LYS A 110 -14.38 -0.24 12.41
CA LYS A 110 -14.99 1.10 12.40
C LYS A 110 -14.19 2.16 13.16
N VAL A 111 -12.91 1.90 13.46
CA VAL A 111 -12.02 2.89 14.09
C VAL A 111 -11.55 3.88 13.02
N THR A 112 -11.91 5.16 13.20
CA THR A 112 -11.51 6.22 12.27
C THR A 112 -10.20 6.89 12.70
N ALA A 113 -9.48 7.47 11.74
CA ALA A 113 -8.29 8.28 12.04
C ALA A 113 -8.62 9.48 12.96
N LYS A 114 -9.84 10.03 12.88
CA LYS A 114 -10.30 11.08 13.80
C LYS A 114 -10.38 10.57 15.24
N MET A 115 -10.95 9.38 15.47
CA MET A 115 -11.02 8.80 16.81
C MET A 115 -9.62 8.58 17.42
N LEU A 116 -8.64 8.15 16.61
CA LEU A 116 -7.27 7.96 17.08
C LEU A 116 -6.57 9.28 17.44
N LYS A 117 -6.84 10.37 16.71
CA LYS A 117 -6.28 11.69 17.01
C LYS A 117 -6.89 12.35 18.26
N GLU A 118 -8.17 12.09 18.52
CA GLU A 118 -8.89 12.60 19.70
C GLU A 118 -8.67 11.74 20.96
N LEU A 119 -7.90 10.65 20.85
CA LEU A 119 -7.69 9.73 21.95
C LEU A 119 -6.86 10.38 23.08
N PRO A 120 -7.26 10.29 24.35
CA PRO A 120 -6.42 10.77 25.45
C PRO A 120 -5.12 9.95 25.52
N LYS A 121 -4.04 10.56 26.04
CA LYS A 121 -2.73 9.90 26.18
C LYS A 121 -2.78 8.54 26.89
N LYS A 122 -3.66 8.40 27.89
CA LYS A 122 -3.89 7.13 28.59
C LYS A 122 -4.55 6.06 27.71
N GLY A 123 -5.38 6.47 26.74
CA GLY A 123 -5.99 5.57 25.77
C GLY A 123 -4.97 5.01 24.77
N MET A 124 -3.89 5.75 24.50
CA MET A 124 -2.83 5.34 23.56
C MET A 124 -2.06 4.10 24.02
N THR A 125 -2.07 3.84 25.32
CA THR A 125 -1.42 2.69 25.93
C THR A 125 -1.96 1.36 25.38
N PHE A 126 -3.27 1.27 25.11
CA PHE A 126 -3.85 0.02 24.63
C PHE A 126 -3.42 -0.34 23.19
N PRO A 127 -3.54 0.56 22.19
CA PRO A 127 -3.00 0.30 20.85
C PRO A 127 -1.50 -0.01 20.86
N LEU A 128 -0.71 0.69 21.69
CA LEU A 128 0.73 0.43 21.81
C LEU A 128 1.01 -1.00 22.29
N PHE A 129 0.33 -1.45 23.34
CA PHE A 129 0.47 -2.82 23.82
C PHE A 129 0.01 -3.85 22.79
N LEU A 130 -1.10 -3.57 22.10
CA LEU A 130 -1.61 -4.44 21.05
C LEU A 130 -0.58 -4.61 19.93
N PHE A 131 -0.09 -3.53 19.34
CA PHE A 131 0.88 -3.59 18.25
C PHE A 131 2.18 -4.28 18.67
N ASN A 132 2.68 -4.00 19.87
CA ASN A 132 3.87 -4.67 20.40
C ASN A 132 3.63 -6.17 20.67
N ALA A 133 2.43 -6.56 21.09
CA ALA A 133 2.07 -7.97 21.24
C ALA A 133 2.01 -8.67 19.88
N LEU A 134 1.47 -8.02 18.83
CA LEU A 134 1.44 -8.56 17.47
C LEU A 134 2.86 -8.82 16.94
N LEU A 135 3.78 -7.87 17.13
CA LEU A 135 5.19 -8.04 16.75
C LEU A 135 5.86 -9.20 17.49
N ARG A 136 5.62 -9.32 18.81
CA ARG A 136 6.17 -10.41 19.62
C ARG A 136 5.65 -11.79 19.19
N LEU A 137 4.40 -11.86 18.75
CA LEU A 137 3.76 -13.09 18.29
C LEU A 137 4.03 -13.40 16.81
N ASN A 138 4.72 -12.51 16.09
CA ASN A 138 4.85 -12.54 14.63
C ASN A 138 3.49 -12.74 13.93
N TYR A 139 2.44 -12.11 14.46
CA TYR A 139 1.08 -12.27 13.96
C TYR A 139 0.69 -11.11 13.04
N TRP A 140 0.10 -11.45 11.89
CA TRP A 140 -0.52 -10.49 10.98
C TRP A 140 -2.02 -10.75 10.85
N PRO A 141 -2.88 -9.72 10.98
CA PRO A 141 -4.32 -9.89 10.80
C PRO A 141 -4.64 -10.32 9.36
N LYS A 142 -5.57 -11.28 9.22
CA LYS A 142 -5.97 -11.81 7.91
C LYS A 142 -6.67 -10.78 7.03
N GLN A 143 -7.39 -9.84 7.64
CA GLN A 143 -8.18 -8.82 6.94
C GLN A 143 -8.07 -7.49 7.70
N LEU A 144 -7.80 -6.41 6.96
CA LEU A 144 -7.73 -5.04 7.50
C LEU A 144 -8.85 -4.14 6.98
N LYS A 145 -9.38 -4.43 5.80
CA LYS A 145 -10.45 -3.68 5.14
C LYS A 145 -11.44 -4.66 4.54
N ASP A 146 -12.69 -4.25 4.54
CA ASP A 146 -13.75 -4.91 3.79
C ASP A 146 -14.04 -4.12 2.53
N ALA A 147 -14.35 -4.82 1.44
CA ALA A 147 -14.80 -4.23 0.19
C ALA A 147 -16.16 -4.84 -0.14
N GLU A 148 -17.19 -4.02 0.00
CA GLU A 148 -18.54 -4.38 -0.45
C GLU A 148 -18.61 -4.10 -1.95
N ILE A 149 -19.03 -5.11 -2.73
CA ILE A 149 -19.18 -5.06 -4.19
C ILE A 149 -20.63 -4.70 -4.54
#